data_AF-A0A6P0Y3X6-F1
#
_entry.id   AF-A0A6P0Y3X6-F1
#
_cell.length_a   1.000
_cell.length_b   1.000
_cell.length_c   1.000
_cell.angle_alpha   90.00
_cell.angle_beta   90.00
_cell.angle_gamma   90.00
#
_symmetry.space_group_name_H-M   'P 1'
#
loop_
_entity.id
_entity.type
_entity.pdbx_description
1 polymer ?
#
loop_
_entity_poly.entity_id
_entity_poly.type
_entity_poly.pdbx_seq_one_letter_code
_entity_poly.pdbx_strand_id
1 'polypeptide(L)' 'MKPTTIYLPEETEANLQKLATQTGKSIPEIIQELIANYLTKKPQKLPKSVGMGSSGRSDLSSKAEKLLWIEE' A
#
# COMPACT_ATOMS: atom_id res chain seq x y z
N MET A 1 2.91 20.47 -2.58
CA MET A 1 3.97 19.63 -1.96
C MET A 1 4.76 20.46 -0.96
N LYS A 2 5.36 19.85 0.05
CA LYS A 2 6.35 20.53 0.94
C LYS A 2 7.76 20.21 0.43
N PRO A 3 8.70 21.17 0.41
CA PRO A 3 10.08 20.91 0.03
C PRO A 3 10.75 20.03 1.09
N THR A 4 11.48 19.01 0.64
CA THR A 4 12.24 18.11 1.51
C THR A 4 13.66 18.01 0.96
N THR A 5 14.65 18.38 1.77
CA THR A 5 16.06 18.21 1.42
C THR A 5 16.49 16.79 1.81
N ILE A 6 17.10 16.08 0.86
CA ILE A 6 17.66 14.74 1.06
C ILE A 6 19.12 14.74 0.63
N TYR A 7 19.94 13.94 1.30
CA TYR A 7 21.32 13.70 0.90
C TYR A 7 21.38 12.46 0.02
N LEU A 8 22.04 12.56 -1.12
CA LEU A 8 22.22 11.47 -2.08
C LEU A 8 23.71 11.31 -2.39
N PRO A 9 24.20 10.08 -2.59
CA PRO A 9 25.52 9.85 -3.16
C PRO A 9 25.62 10.44 -4.57
N GLU A 10 26.79 10.95 -4.94
CA GLU A 10 27.05 11.56 -6.27
C GLU A 10 26.70 10.61 -7.43
N GLU A 11 27.00 9.31 -7.28
CA GLU A 11 26.65 8.30 -8.29
C GLU A 11 25.13 8.19 -8.49
N THR A 12 24.36 8.32 -7.40
CA THR A 12 22.90 8.24 -7.46
C THR A 12 22.31 9.47 -8.13
N GLU A 13 22.89 10.64 -7.88
CA GLU A 13 22.52 11.88 -8.57
C GLU A 13 22.80 11.78 -10.09
N ALA A 14 23.98 11.30 -10.48
CA ALA A 14 24.34 11.10 -11.89
C ALA A 14 23.37 10.12 -12.59
N ASN A 15 22.97 9.05 -11.90
CA ASN A 15 22.00 8.10 -12.42
C ASN A 15 20.58 8.69 -12.54
N LEU A 16 20.16 9.53 -11.59
CA LEU A 16 18.88 10.25 -11.68
C LEU A 16 18.85 11.24 -12.85
N GLN A 17 19.94 11.96 -13.09
CA GLN A 17 20.04 12.87 -14.24
C GLN A 17 19.95 12.11 -15.57
N LYS A 18 20.63 10.95 -15.69
CA LYS A 18 20.51 10.07 -16.87
C LYS A 18 19.08 9.55 -17.06
N LEU A 19 18.40 9.18 -15.97
CA LEU A 19 17.01 8.75 -16.02
C LEU A 19 16.07 9.87 -16.48
N ALA A 20 16.31 11.09 -16.01
CA ALA A 20 15.56 12.28 -16.43
C ALA A 20 15.71 12.54 -17.94
N THR A 21 16.93 12.46 -18.48
CA THR A 21 17.16 12.66 -19.91
C THR A 21 16.57 11.55 -20.77
N GLN A 22 16.59 10.30 -20.30
CA GLN A 22 16.01 9.17 -21.03
C GLN A 22 14.47 9.17 -21.05
N THR A 23 13.84 9.56 -19.95
CA THR A 23 12.38 9.50 -19.80
C THR A 23 11.68 10.81 -20.16
N GLY A 24 12.43 11.92 -20.28
CA GLY A 24 11.87 13.26 -20.48
C GLY A 24 11.10 13.80 -19.26
N LYS A 25 11.22 13.13 -18.10
CA LYS A 25 10.59 13.53 -16.84
C LYS A 25 11.53 14.37 -16.00
N SER A 26 10.97 15.23 -15.16
CA SER A 26 11.77 15.99 -14.20
C SER A 26 12.28 15.09 -13.06
N ILE A 27 13.44 15.43 -12.49
CA ILE A 27 14.02 14.70 -11.34
C ILE A 27 13.01 14.58 -10.17
N PRO A 28 12.26 15.63 -9.78
CA PRO A 28 11.27 15.52 -8.72
C PRO A 28 10.13 14.55 -9.02
N GLU A 29 9.68 14.45 -10.27
CA GLU A 29 8.64 13.49 -10.67
C GLU A 29 9.14 12.06 -10.56
N ILE A 30 10.38 11.81 -11.01
CA ILE A 30 11.00 10.49 -10.91
C ILE A 30 11.14 10.08 -9.44
N ILE A 31 11.59 10.98 -8.58
CA ILE A 31 11.71 10.73 -7.13
C ILE A 31 10.34 10.40 -6.53
N GLN A 32 9.29 11.15 -6.87
CA GLN A 32 7.93 10.88 -6.39
C GLN A 32 7.43 9.50 -6.82
N GLU A 33 7.63 9.15 -8.09
CA GLU A 33 7.23 7.86 -8.65
C GLU A 33 7.97 6.71 -7.95
N LEU A 34 9.28 6.85 -7.76
CA LEU A 34 10.10 5.85 -7.04
C LEU A 34 9.65 5.68 -5.59
N ILE A 35 9.38 6.77 -4.88
CA ILE A 35 8.90 6.73 -3.49
C ILE A 35 7.52 6.06 -3.42
N ALA A 36 6.59 6.45 -4.30
CA ALA A 36 5.26 5.84 -4.37
C ALA A 36 5.34 4.33 -4.62
N ASN A 37 6.15 3.93 -5.61
CA ASN A 37 6.38 2.53 -5.93
C ASN A 37 7.04 1.75 -4.78
N TYR A 38 7.96 2.37 -4.05
CA TYR A 38 8.57 1.74 -2.89
C TYR A 38 7.58 1.54 -1.73
N LEU A 39 6.69 2.51 -1.50
CA LEU A 39 5.66 2.42 -0.46
C LEU A 39 4.57 1.40 -0.79
N THR A 40 4.15 1.29 -2.05
CA THR A 40 3.13 0.30 -2.48
C THR A 40 3.66 -1.13 -2.49
N LYS A 41 4.95 -1.32 -2.80
CA LYS A 41 5.60 -2.64 -2.79
C LYS A 41 5.90 -3.17 -1.40
N LYS A 42 5.85 -2.35 -0.35
CA LYS A 42 5.97 -2.87 1.01
C LYS A 42 4.77 -3.79 1.27
N PRO A 43 4.99 -5.04 1.72
CA PRO A 43 3.89 -5.90 2.11
C PRO A 43 3.14 -5.17 3.22
N GLN A 44 1.95 -4.66 2.91
CA GLN A 44 1.05 -4.21 3.94
C GLN A 44 0.81 -5.44 4.82
N LYS A 45 0.99 -5.28 6.14
CA LYS A 45 0.64 -6.34 7.08
C LYS A 45 -0.81 -6.69 6.78
N LEU A 46 -1.02 -7.87 6.18
CA LEU A 46 -2.34 -8.43 6.05
C LEU A 46 -2.93 -8.43 7.46
N PRO A 47 -4.19 -8.01 7.64
CA PRO A 47 -4.85 -8.13 8.92
C PRO A 47 -4.71 -9.59 9.40
N LYS A 48 -4.47 -9.78 10.70
CA LYS A 48 -4.19 -11.10 11.31
C LYS A 48 -5.23 -12.16 10.95
N SER A 49 -6.43 -11.73 10.58
CA SER A 49 -7.51 -12.54 10.05
C SER A 49 -8.40 -11.70 9.14
N VAL A 50 -8.72 -12.20 7.94
CA VAL A 50 -9.89 -11.78 7.14
C VAL A 50 -10.77 -13.01 7.00
N GLY A 51 -12.06 -12.90 7.35
CA GLY A 51 -13.02 -13.97 7.10
C GLY A 51 -12.72 -15.30 7.82
N MET A 52 -11.96 -15.29 8.93
CA MET A 52 -11.62 -16.50 9.69
C MET A 52 -12.80 -16.97 10.55
N GLY A 53 -13.97 -17.14 9.95
CA GLY A 53 -15.01 -17.98 10.50
C GLY A 53 -14.71 -19.42 10.07
N SER A 54 -14.11 -20.24 10.93
CA SER A 54 -13.93 -21.68 10.67
C SER A 54 -15.21 -22.49 10.89
N SER A 55 -16.36 -21.82 10.99
CA SER A 55 -17.63 -22.42 11.39
C SER A 55 -18.32 -23.20 10.25
N GLY A 56 -17.88 -23.03 9.00
CA GLY A 56 -18.53 -23.62 7.82
C GLY A 56 -19.96 -23.10 7.58
N ARG A 57 -20.40 -22.08 8.33
CA ARG A 57 -21.74 -21.52 8.22
C ARG A 57 -21.79 -20.52 7.07
N SER A 58 -22.80 -20.66 6.21
CA SER A 58 -23.12 -19.71 5.14
C SER A 58 -23.55 -18.36 5.71
N ASP A 59 -23.74 -17.35 4.85
CA ASP A 59 -24.14 -16.00 5.27
C ASP A 59 -25.37 -16.03 6.19
N LEU A 60 -25.17 -15.61 7.45
CA LEU A 60 -26.20 -15.53 8.48
C LEU A 60 -26.71 -14.10 8.67
N SER A 61 -26.29 -13.14 7.85
CA SER A 61 -26.65 -11.72 7.96
C SER A 61 -28.16 -11.52 8.08
N SER A 62 -28.94 -12.24 7.26
CA SER A 62 -30.40 -12.14 7.25
C SER A 62 -31.10 -12.87 8.42
N LYS A 63 -30.36 -13.65 9.21
CA LYS A 63 -30.89 -14.46 10.32
C LYS A 63 -30.36 -14.03 11.68
N ALA A 64 -29.61 -12.93 11.75
CA ALA A 64 -28.95 -12.45 12.96
C ALA A 64 -29.94 -12.28 14.13
N GLU A 65 -31.04 -11.56 13.91
CA GLU A 65 -32.05 -11.30 14.94
C GLU A 65 -32.70 -12.58 15.47
N LYS A 66 -33.01 -13.50 14.55
CA LYS A 66 -33.67 -14.76 14.89
C LYS A 66 -32.75 -15.70 15.70
N LEU A 67 -31.45 -15.66 15.45
CA LEU A 67 -30.47 -16.48 16.16
C LEU A 67 -30.10 -15.89 17.53
N LEU A 68 -30.21 -14.57 17.71
CA LEU A 68 -29.91 -13.88 18.96
C LEU A 68 -30.99 -14.05 20.03
N TRP A 69 -32.24 -14.32 19.64
CA TRP A 69 -33.38 -14.51 20.54
C TRP A 69 -33.85 -15.96 20.69
N ILE A 70 -32.96 -16.93 20.43
CA ILE A 70 -33.21 -18.31 20.85
C ILE A 70 -32.86 -18.37 22.34
N GLU A 71 -33.86 -18.25 23.20
CA GLU A 71 -33.75 -18.62 24.62
C GLU A 71 -33.74 -20.16 24.70
N GLU A 72 -32.77 -20.72 25.43
CA GLU A 72 -32.58 -22.17 25.65
C GLU A 72 -33.67 -22.77 26.56
#